data_AF-A0A0U2C139-F1
#
_entry.id   AF-A0A0U2C139-F1
#
_cell.length_a   1.000
_cell.length_b   1.000
_cell.length_c   1.000
_cell.angle_alpha   90.00
_cell.angle_beta   90.00
_cell.angle_gamma   90.00
#
_symmetry.space_group_name_H-M   'P 1'
#
loop_
_entity.id
_entity.type
_entity.pdbx_description
1 polymer ?
#
loop_
_entity_poly.entity_id
_entity_poly.type
_entity_poly.pdbx_seq_one_letter_code
_entity_poly.pdbx_strand_id
1 'polypeptide(L)'
;MPACIVNGCQNHASNNFGVRLRREDTSAIWAPNTEAYICDVHASSGFDIVVQLHTRTDNNIVTHVSANGGTVAQRLTPITNTP
;
A
#
# COMPACT_ATOMS: atom_id res chain seq x y z
N MET A 1 13.96 -5.55 -11.04
CA MET A 1 13.49 -4.36 -10.29
C MET A 1 12.02 -4.17 -10.59
N PRO A 2 11.17 -3.88 -9.58
CA PRO A 2 9.74 -3.72 -9.82
C PRO A 2 9.47 -2.50 -10.71
N ALA A 3 8.42 -2.59 -11.53
CA ALA A 3 7.94 -1.48 -12.33
C ALA A 3 7.13 -0.51 -11.45
N CYS A 4 7.05 0.75 -11.86
CA CYS A 4 6.18 1.72 -11.20
C CYS A 4 4.71 1.34 -11.39
N ILE A 5 3.91 1.46 -10.32
CA ILE A 5 2.47 1.13 -10.31
C ILE A 5 1.60 2.09 -11.15
N VAL A 6 2.11 3.29 -11.46
CA VAL A 6 1.41 4.27 -12.29
C VAL A 6 1.26 3.73 -13.71
N ASN A 7 0.04 3.70 -14.22
CA ASN A 7 -0.28 3.14 -15.54
C ASN A 7 0.61 3.73 -16.65
N GLY A 8 1.13 2.87 -17.52
CA GLY A 8 1.99 3.26 -18.65
C GLY A 8 3.41 3.70 -18.27
N CYS A 9 3.76 3.81 -16.99
CA CYS A 9 5.10 4.21 -16.58
C CYS A 9 6.12 3.08 -16.82
N GLN A 10 7.23 3.41 -17.49
CA GLN A 10 8.32 2.47 -17.76
C GLN A 10 9.51 2.63 -16.79
N ASN A 11 9.43 3.57 -15.84
CA ASN A 11 10.51 3.81 -14.89
C ASN A 11 10.60 2.68 -13.88
N HIS A 12 11.84 2.33 -13.50
CA HIS A 12 12.09 1.46 -12.37
C HIS A 12 11.59 2.11 -11.07
N ALA A 13 11.03 1.28 -10.19
CA ALA A 13 10.53 1.72 -8.90
C ALA A 13 11.37 1.15 -7.75
N SER A 14 11.74 2.02 -6.83
CA SER A 14 12.51 1.72 -5.61
C SER A 14 11.73 2.05 -4.35
N ASN A 15 10.67 2.85 -4.44
CA ASN A 15 9.91 3.33 -3.29
C ASN A 15 8.68 2.46 -3.08
N ASN A 16 8.61 1.73 -1.97
CA ASN A 16 7.42 0.96 -1.62
C ASN A 16 6.39 1.85 -0.91
N PHE A 17 5.14 1.81 -1.35
CA PHE A 17 4.04 2.42 -0.62
C PHE A 17 3.56 1.47 0.49
N GLY A 18 3.65 1.93 1.73
CA GLY A 18 3.19 1.19 2.90
C GLY A 18 1.96 1.83 3.53
N VAL A 19 1.10 1.01 4.14
CA VAL A 19 -0.02 1.49 4.97
C VAL A 19 0.14 0.95 6.39
N ARG A 20 -0.16 1.78 7.39
CA ARG A 20 0.06 1.42 8.80
C ARG A 20 -1.12 1.89 9.66
N LEU A 21 -1.61 1.00 10.52
CA LEU A 21 -2.53 1.33 11.60
C LEU A 21 -1.82 1.26 12.94
N ARG A 22 -1.97 2.31 13.74
CA ARG A 22 -1.36 2.46 15.06
C ARG A 22 -2.43 2.58 16.13
N ARG A 23 -2.08 2.18 17.34
CA ARG A 23 -2.76 2.62 18.57
C ARG A 23 -2.32 4.05 18.90
N GLU A 24 -3.01 4.69 19.86
CA GLU A 24 -2.67 6.03 20.35
C GLU A 24 -1.24 6.10 20.92
N ASP A 25 -0.79 5.03 21.58
CA ASP A 25 0.58 4.88 22.09
C ASP A 25 1.65 4.66 21.01
N THR A 26 1.27 4.78 19.73
CA THR A 26 2.08 4.60 18.52
C THR A 26 2.46 3.16 18.18
N SER A 27 2.16 2.17 19.04
CA SER A 27 2.39 0.76 18.72
C SER A 27 1.60 0.35 17.47
N ALA A 28 2.19 -0.51 16.64
CA ALA A 28 1.57 -0.93 15.38
C ALA A 28 0.60 -2.10 15.62
N ILE A 29 -0.64 -1.97 15.15
CA ILE A 29 -1.57 -3.11 15.03
C ILE A 29 -1.14 -3.93 13.81
N TRP A 30 -0.92 -3.24 12.69
CA TRP A 30 -0.36 -3.82 11.46
C TRP A 30 0.34 -2.74 10.64
N ALA A 31 1.32 -3.16 9.83
CA ALA A 31 2.09 -2.28 8.94
C ALA A 31 2.59 -3.04 7.69
N PRO A 32 1.68 -3.51 6.80
CA PRO A 32 2.09 -4.19 5.58
C PRO A 32 2.70 -3.22 4.56
N ASN A 33 3.75 -3.69 3.88
CA ASN A 33 4.16 -3.15 2.58
C ASN A 33 3.12 -3.57 1.54
N THR A 34 2.65 -2.70 0.66
CA THR A 34 1.45 -3.01 -0.16
C THR A 34 1.74 -3.69 -1.51
N GLU A 35 3.00 -4.06 -1.77
CA GLU A 35 3.54 -4.43 -3.10
C GLU A 35 3.37 -3.35 -4.19
N ALA A 36 2.87 -2.16 -3.85
CA ALA A 36 2.87 -1.02 -4.75
C ALA A 36 4.23 -0.31 -4.70
N TYR A 37 4.92 -0.28 -5.84
CA TYR A 37 6.20 0.41 -5.98
C TYR A 37 6.07 1.64 -6.88
N ILE A 38 6.72 2.74 -6.49
CA ILE A 38 6.65 4.05 -7.13
C ILE A 38 8.07 4.50 -7.50
N CYS A 39 8.24 5.05 -8.71
CA CYS A 39 9.52 5.64 -9.14
C CYS A 39 9.71 7.04 -8.54
N ASP A 40 10.94 7.53 -8.49
CA ASP A 40 11.26 8.82 -7.85
C ASP A 40 10.50 10.00 -8.48
N VAL A 41 10.31 9.97 -9.80
CA VAL A 41 9.56 11.00 -10.55
C VAL A 41 8.13 11.12 -10.00
N HIS A 42 7.38 10.02 -9.93
CA HIS A 42 6.00 10.06 -9.42
C HIS A 42 5.93 10.23 -7.91
N ALA A 43 6.92 9.71 -7.16
CA ALA A 43 6.99 9.94 -5.71
C ALA A 43 7.09 11.44 -5.38
N SER A 44 7.82 12.21 -6.18
CA SER A 44 7.95 13.66 -6.02
C SER A 44 6.76 14.48 -6.55
N SER A 45 5.92 13.90 -7.41
CA SER A 45 4.75 14.57 -7.99
C SER A 45 3.58 14.70 -7.00
N GLY A 46 3.57 13.84 -5.97
CA GLY A 46 2.44 13.72 -5.04
C GLY A 46 1.27 12.93 -5.62
N PHE A 47 0.30 12.59 -4.75
CA PHE A 47 -0.91 11.85 -5.10
C PHE A 47 -2.10 12.44 -4.35
N ASP A 48 -3.26 12.47 -5.01
CA ASP A 48 -4.54 12.55 -4.31
C ASP A 48 -4.90 11.14 -3.80
N ILE A 49 -5.05 10.98 -2.49
CA ILE A 49 -5.19 9.68 -1.83
C ILE A 49 -6.55 9.61 -1.14
N VAL A 50 -7.44 8.81 -1.71
CA VAL A 50 -8.73 8.45 -1.10
C VAL A 50 -8.62 7.07 -0.46
N VAL A 51 -8.95 6.97 0.83
CA VAL A 51 -8.87 5.70 1.58
C VAL A 51 -10.27 5.23 1.93
N GLN A 52 -10.58 3.98 1.59
CA GLN A 52 -11.83 3.31 1.93
C GLN A 52 -11.53 2.05 2.76
N LEU A 53 -12.24 1.86 3.86
CA LEU A 53 -12.06 0.72 4.76
C LEU A 53 -13.28 -0.21 4.69
N HIS A 54 -13.02 -1.50 4.53
CA HIS A 54 -14.03 -2.55 4.59
C HIS A 54 -13.65 -3.55 5.68
N THR A 55 -14.58 -3.86 6.57
CA THR A 55 -14.35 -4.84 7.64
C THR A 55 -14.20 -6.24 7.07
N ARG A 56 -13.38 -7.05 7.74
CA ARG A 56 -13.15 -8.47 7.43
C ARG A 56 -13.27 -9.28 8.71
N THR A 57 -13.47 -10.59 8.57
CA THR A 57 -13.68 -11.53 9.69
C THR A 57 -12.64 -12.65 9.73
N ASP A 58 -11.60 -12.59 8.89
CA ASP A 58 -10.64 -13.66 8.66
C ASP A 58 -9.24 -13.39 9.24
N ASN A 59 -9.12 -12.46 10.20
CA ASN A 59 -7.84 -12.06 10.85
C ASN A 59 -6.72 -11.64 9.89
N ASN A 60 -7.07 -11.19 8.68
CA ASN A 60 -6.13 -10.69 7.71
C ASN A 60 -6.46 -9.25 7.32
N ILE A 61 -5.43 -8.50 6.94
CA ILE A 61 -5.58 -7.29 6.15
C ILE A 61 -5.32 -7.62 4.68
N VAL A 62 -6.20 -7.11 3.80
CA VAL A 62 -5.97 -7.11 2.36
C VAL A 62 -5.84 -5.67 1.90
N THR A 63 -4.70 -5.34 1.29
CA THR A 63 -4.49 -4.05 0.65
C THR A 63 -4.67 -4.22 -0.85
N HIS A 64 -5.48 -3.36 -1.46
CA HIS A 64 -5.57 -3.19 -2.91
C HIS A 64 -5.12 -1.77 -3.21
N VAL A 65 -4.02 -1.63 -3.95
CA VAL A 65 -3.46 -0.32 -4.31
C VAL A 65 -3.41 -0.23 -5.83
N SER A 66 -3.90 0.85 -6.40
CA SER A 66 -3.78 1.17 -7.81
C SER A 66 -3.49 2.66 -7.97
N ALA A 67 -2.86 3.03 -9.08
CA ALA A 67 -2.55 4.43 -9.40
C ALA A 67 -2.86 4.70 -10.87
N ASN A 68 -3.67 5.75 -11.12
CA ASN A 68 -4.02 6.24 -12.46
C ASN A 68 -4.48 5.14 -13.44
N GLY A 69 -5.31 4.20 -12.97
CA GLY A 69 -5.83 3.10 -13.78
C GLY A 69 -4.83 1.97 -14.05
N GLY A 70 -3.73 1.91 -13.30
CA GLY A 70 -2.73 0.83 -13.39
C GLY A 70 -3.21 -0.48 -12.78
N THR A 71 -2.37 -1.51 -12.89
CA THR A 71 -2.62 -2.82 -12.26
C THR A 71 -2.79 -2.66 -10.75
N VAL A 72 -3.74 -3.40 -10.18
CA VAL A 72 -3.94 -3.42 -8.73
C VAL A 72 -2.85 -4.28 -8.09
N ALA A 73 -2.01 -3.67 -7.27
CA ALA A 73 -1.14 -4.38 -6.35
C ALA A 73 -1.98 -4.87 -5.17
N GLN A 74 -2.01 -6.19 -4.97
CA GLN A 74 -2.75 -6.82 -3.89
C GLN A 74 -1.80 -7.54 -2.94
N ARG A 75 -2.02 -7.36 -1.64
CA ARG A 75 -1.32 -8.13 -0.61
C ARG A 75 -2.25 -8.54 0.51
N LEU A 76 -2.15 -9.82 0.89
CA LEU A 76 -2.74 -10.39 2.09
C LEU A 76 -1.67 -10.42 3.19
N THR A 77 -1.97 -9.91 4.38
CA THR A 77 -1.07 -9.97 5.53
C THR A 77 -1.84 -10.39 6.79
N PRO A 78 -1.39 -11.43 7.53
CA PRO A 78 -2.00 -11.80 8.80
C PRO A 78 -1.85 -10.69 9.85
N ILE A 79 -2.90 -10.49 10.65
CA ILE A 79 -2.85 -9.57 11.79
C ILE A 79 -2.36 -10.37 13.01
N THR A 80 -1.15 -10.08 13.46
CA THR A 80 -0.54 -10.77 14.62
C THR A 80 -0.74 -10.04 15.94
N ASN A 81 -1.00 -8.73 15.90
CA ASN A 81 -1.22 -7.90 17.08
C ASN A 81 -2.71 -7.61 17.25
N THR A 82 -3.48 -8.66 17.51
CA THR A 82 -4.90 -8.51 17.90
C THR A 82 -5.01 -7.79 19.25
N PRO A 83 -6.12 -7.08 19.52
CA PRO A 83 -6.42 -6.55 20.85
C PRO A 83 -6.32 -7.60 21.95
#